data_AF-A0A7Y2UTK3-F1
#
_entry.id   AF-A0A7Y2UTK3-F1
#
_cell.length_a   1.000
_cell.length_b   1.000
_cell.length_c   1.000
_cell.angle_alpha   90.00
_cell.angle_beta   90.00
_cell.angle_gamma   90.00
#
_symmetry.space_group_name_H-M   'P 1'
#
loop_
_entity.id
_entity.type
_entity.pdbx_description
1 polymer ?
#
loop_
_entity_poly.entity_id
_entity_poly.type
_entity_poly.pdbx_seq_one_letter_code
_entity_poly.pdbx_strand_id
1 'polypeptide(L)'
;IRLPDGSRIRVGYRGSNGHPYRSIGVELVRQRVYQPHQVSAEVIKNWVRRNPASGRELLFHNPSYVFFREVSQVPSDEGPLGAMNRSVTAMRSIAVDPAYVKLGAPVWIEKDGKKPLRRLMIAQDTGSAIKGAQRADVFFGTGDRAGQDAGKLRDPGRMVVLLPIQRAYALLPESAL
;
A
#
# COMPACT_ATOMS: atom_id res chain seq x y z
N ILE A 1 -15.99 3.07 5.62
CA ILE A 1 -17.25 2.54 5.05
C ILE A 1 -18.30 3.63 5.21
N ARG A 2 -19.02 3.98 4.14
CA ARG A 2 -20.18 4.89 4.21
C ARG A 2 -21.44 4.03 4.25
N LEU A 3 -22.26 4.21 5.27
CA LEU A 3 -23.51 3.48 5.43
C LEU A 3 -24.67 4.19 4.69
N PRO A 4 -25.79 3.48 4.42
CA PRO A 4 -26.93 4.06 3.71
C PRO A 4 -27.56 5.29 4.40
N ASP A 5 -27.48 5.36 5.73
CA ASP A 5 -27.96 6.48 6.55
C ASP A 5 -27.02 7.71 6.52
N GLY A 6 -25.90 7.63 5.79
CA GLY A 6 -24.90 8.68 5.69
C GLY A 6 -23.83 8.65 6.79
N SER A 7 -24.00 7.81 7.82
CA SER A 7 -22.99 7.60 8.85
C SER A 7 -21.74 6.90 8.28
N ARG A 8 -20.63 6.97 9.02
CA ARG A 8 -19.33 6.44 8.57
C ARG A 8 -18.73 5.53 9.64
N ILE A 9 -18.41 4.30 9.23
CA ILE A 9 -17.62 3.37 10.05
C ILE A 9 -16.19 3.37 9.54
N ARG A 10 -15.23 3.61 10.44
CA ARG A 10 -13.81 3.41 10.15
C ARG A 10 -13.42 2.00 10.52
N VAL A 11 -12.71 1.36 9.60
CA VAL A 11 -12.17 0.02 9.81
C VAL A 11 -10.66 0.10 9.65
N GLY A 12 -9.93 -0.50 10.59
CA GLY A 12 -8.48 -0.63 10.58
C GLY A 12 -8.08 -2.10 10.45
N TYR A 13 -6.85 -2.35 10.03
CA TYR A 13 -6.28 -3.68 9.99
C TYR A 13 -6.29 -4.32 11.39
N ARG A 14 -6.71 -5.59 11.48
CA ARG A 14 -6.65 -6.39 12.71
C ARG A 14 -5.69 -7.57 12.59
N GLY A 15 -5.64 -8.20 11.41
CA GLY A 15 -4.87 -9.41 11.19
C GLY A 15 -5.12 -9.98 9.80
N SER A 16 -4.46 -11.10 9.48
CA SER A 16 -4.71 -11.87 8.27
C SER A 16 -4.76 -13.36 8.57
N ASN A 17 -5.27 -14.15 7.64
CA ASN A 17 -5.28 -15.62 7.74
C ASN A 17 -3.92 -16.27 7.46
N GLY A 18 -2.84 -15.49 7.28
CA GLY A 18 -1.48 -16.00 7.05
C GLY A 18 -1.20 -16.61 5.68
N HIS A 19 -2.21 -16.81 4.83
CA HIS A 19 -2.00 -17.36 3.49
C HIS A 19 -1.27 -16.37 2.57
N PRO A 20 -0.43 -16.87 1.64
CA PRO A 20 0.32 -16.02 0.72
C PRO A 20 -0.62 -15.26 -0.22
N TYR A 21 -0.29 -13.99 -0.46
CA TYR A 21 -1.01 -13.17 -1.43
C TYR A 21 -0.75 -13.67 -2.86
N ARG A 22 -1.81 -13.80 -3.65
CA ARG A 22 -1.74 -14.05 -5.10
C ARG A 22 -2.45 -12.96 -5.86
N SER A 23 -1.80 -12.41 -6.89
CA SER A 23 -2.35 -11.29 -7.67
C SER A 23 -3.42 -11.77 -8.65
N ILE A 24 -4.67 -11.35 -8.43
CA ILE A 24 -5.78 -11.58 -9.35
C ILE A 24 -5.58 -10.88 -10.71
N GLY A 25 -4.81 -9.79 -10.73
CA GLY A 25 -4.45 -9.10 -11.98
C GLY A 25 -3.51 -9.93 -12.85
N VAL A 26 -2.52 -10.58 -12.23
CA VAL A 26 -1.62 -11.52 -12.93
C VAL A 26 -2.39 -12.74 -13.39
N GLU A 27 -3.34 -13.23 -12.60
CA GLU A 27 -4.19 -14.37 -12.97
C GLU A 27 -5.05 -14.07 -14.21
N LEU A 28 -5.64 -12.89 -14.32
CA LEU A 28 -6.38 -12.47 -15.53
C LEU A 28 -5.50 -12.43 -16.79
N VAL A 29 -4.24 -12.02 -16.64
CA VAL A 29 -3.26 -12.06 -17.75
C VAL A 29 -2.93 -13.50 -18.10
N ARG A 30 -2.70 -14.36 -17.10
CA ARG A 30 -2.42 -15.80 -17.29
C ARG A 30 -3.55 -16.49 -18.06
N GLN A 31 -4.80 -16.14 -17.76
CA GLN A 31 -6.00 -16.61 -18.43
C GLN A 31 -6.25 -15.95 -19.81
N ARG A 32 -5.36 -15.04 -20.26
CA ARG A 32 -5.47 -14.28 -21.52
C ARG A 32 -6.72 -13.41 -21.64
N VAL A 33 -7.34 -13.04 -20.52
CA VAL A 33 -8.50 -12.14 -20.50
C VAL A 33 -8.07 -10.70 -20.78
N TYR A 34 -6.90 -10.31 -20.28
CA TYR A 34 -6.31 -8.98 -20.47
C TYR A 34 -4.81 -9.07 -20.72
N GLN A 35 -4.26 -8.07 -21.39
CA GLN A 35 -2.81 -7.85 -21.48
C GLN A 35 -2.28 -7.13 -20.22
N PRO A 36 -1.00 -7.31 -19.86
CA PRO A 36 -0.42 -6.70 -18.65
C PRO A 36 -0.64 -5.20 -18.51
N HIS A 37 -0.63 -4.46 -19.63
CA HIS A 37 -0.82 -3.02 -19.66
C HIS A 37 -2.29 -2.57 -19.53
N GLN A 38 -3.25 -3.49 -19.67
CA GLN A 38 -4.68 -3.21 -19.56
C GLN A 38 -5.21 -3.42 -18.13
N VAL A 39 -4.47 -4.15 -17.30
CA VAL A 39 -4.90 -4.51 -15.95
C VAL A 39 -4.76 -3.34 -15.00
N SER A 40 -5.90 -2.91 -14.44
CA SER A 40 -5.98 -1.93 -13.35
C SER A 40 -7.07 -2.36 -12.36
N ALA A 41 -7.05 -1.82 -11.15
CA ALA A 41 -8.06 -2.13 -10.13
C ALA A 41 -9.50 -1.86 -10.64
N GLU A 42 -9.70 -0.77 -11.39
CA GLU A 42 -11.01 -0.42 -11.94
C GLU A 42 -11.43 -1.38 -13.08
N VAL A 43 -10.50 -1.78 -13.95
CA VAL A 43 -10.77 -2.78 -14.99
C VAL A 43 -11.15 -4.13 -14.37
N ILE A 44 -10.40 -4.60 -13.36
CA ILE A 44 -10.70 -5.84 -12.63
C ILE A 44 -12.09 -5.77 -11.99
N LYS A 45 -12.39 -4.67 -11.27
CA LYS A 45 -13.69 -4.45 -10.63
C LYS A 45 -14.84 -4.51 -11.63
N ASN A 46 -14.70 -3.87 -12.78
CA ASN A 46 -15.72 -3.87 -13.83
C ASN A 46 -15.84 -5.23 -14.53
N TRP A 47 -14.75 -5.98 -14.64
CA TRP A 47 -14.78 -7.35 -15.16
C TRP A 47 -15.52 -8.30 -14.21
N VAL A 48 -15.21 -8.27 -12.90
CA VAL A 48 -15.87 -9.11 -11.87
C VAL A 48 -17.38 -8.82 -11.81
N ARG A 49 -17.78 -7.54 -11.88
CA ARG A 49 -19.21 -7.16 -11.90
C ARG A 49 -19.97 -7.68 -13.11
N ARG A 50 -19.31 -7.75 -14.28
CA ARG A 50 -19.91 -8.25 -15.53
C ARG A 50 -19.91 -9.78 -15.62
N ASN A 51 -19.07 -10.46 -14.85
CA ASN A 51 -18.89 -11.91 -14.88
C ASN A 51 -19.06 -12.48 -13.47
N PRO A 52 -20.26 -12.58 -12.89
CA PRO A 52 -20.44 -12.89 -11.47
C PRO A 52 -19.89 -14.27 -11.05
N ALA A 53 -20.05 -15.30 -11.88
CA ALA A 53 -19.54 -16.65 -11.58
C ALA A 53 -18.01 -16.71 -11.67
N SER A 54 -17.43 -16.41 -12.84
CA SER A 54 -15.97 -16.41 -13.05
C SER A 54 -15.25 -15.34 -12.23
N GLY A 55 -15.92 -14.22 -11.96
CA GLY A 55 -15.46 -13.16 -11.08
C GLY A 55 -15.29 -13.63 -9.64
N ARG A 56 -16.24 -14.42 -9.13
CA ARG A 56 -16.12 -15.03 -7.81
C ARG A 56 -14.95 -16.01 -7.76
N GLU A 57 -14.80 -16.85 -8.77
CA GLU A 57 -13.67 -17.79 -8.87
C GLU A 57 -12.32 -17.06 -8.92
N LEU A 58 -12.23 -15.98 -9.71
CA LEU A 58 -11.04 -15.14 -9.75
C LEU A 58 -10.68 -14.57 -8.37
N LEU A 59 -11.67 -14.09 -7.61
CA LEU A 59 -11.42 -13.55 -6.26
C LEU A 59 -10.89 -14.63 -5.32
N PHE A 60 -11.34 -15.88 -5.46
CA PHE A 60 -10.86 -17.02 -4.68
C PHE A 60 -9.46 -17.50 -5.09
N HIS A 61 -8.93 -17.05 -6.23
CA HIS A 61 -7.54 -17.30 -6.60
C HIS A 61 -6.55 -16.77 -5.55
N ASN A 62 -6.90 -15.68 -4.86
CA ASN A 62 -6.11 -15.14 -3.75
C ASN A 62 -6.57 -15.74 -2.41
N PRO A 63 -5.84 -16.71 -1.83
CA PRO A 63 -6.24 -17.32 -0.55
C PRO A 63 -6.01 -16.37 0.64
N SER A 64 -5.27 -15.28 0.45
CA SER A 64 -4.99 -14.31 1.52
C SER A 64 -6.24 -13.51 1.87
N TYR A 65 -6.60 -13.51 3.14
CA TYR A 65 -7.76 -12.79 3.67
C TYR A 65 -7.34 -11.87 4.82
N VAL A 66 -7.80 -10.62 4.79
CA VAL A 66 -7.51 -9.58 5.78
C VAL A 66 -8.73 -9.35 6.66
N PHE A 67 -8.52 -9.42 7.97
CA PHE A 67 -9.51 -9.11 8.98
C PHE A 67 -9.37 -7.67 9.44
N PHE A 68 -10.52 -7.03 9.64
CA PHE A 68 -10.59 -5.64 10.09
C PHE A 68 -11.22 -5.54 11.47
N ARG A 69 -10.95 -4.43 12.16
CA ARG A 69 -11.63 -4.02 13.39
C ARG A 69 -12.18 -2.62 13.22
N GLU A 70 -13.24 -2.31 13.94
CA GLU A 70 -13.72 -0.93 14.04
C GLU A 70 -12.69 -0.04 14.75
N VAL A 71 -12.60 1.21 14.31
CA VAL A 71 -11.72 2.24 14.90
C VAL A 71 -12.60 3.41 15.33
N SER A 72 -12.92 3.48 16.61
CA SER A 72 -13.79 4.51 17.20
C SER A 72 -13.05 5.74 17.75
N GLN A 73 -11.72 5.64 17.93
CA GLN A 73 -10.93 6.66 18.65
C GLN A 73 -10.19 7.66 17.75
N VAL A 74 -10.38 7.61 16.43
CA VAL A 74 -9.68 8.51 15.50
C VAL A 74 -10.71 9.39 14.78
N PRO A 75 -10.67 10.73 14.96
CA PRO A 75 -11.58 11.68 14.32
C PRO A 75 -11.69 11.45 12.81
N SER A 76 -12.89 11.60 12.23
CA SER A 76 -13.19 11.19 10.84
C SER A 76 -12.38 11.92 9.75
N ASP A 77 -11.76 13.03 10.12
CA ASP A 77 -10.88 13.90 9.33
C ASP A 77 -9.40 13.47 9.35
N GLU A 78 -8.99 12.63 10.30
CA GLU A 78 -7.64 12.04 10.32
C GLU A 78 -7.53 10.77 9.47
N GLY A 79 -6.32 10.42 9.01
CA GLY A 79 -6.06 9.22 8.21
C GLY A 79 -6.16 7.90 8.99
N PRO A 80 -6.29 6.74 8.31
CA PRO A 80 -6.50 5.45 8.97
C PRO A 80 -5.30 5.07 9.84
N LEU A 81 -5.50 4.15 10.79
CA LEU A 81 -4.40 3.58 11.56
C LEU A 81 -3.57 2.64 10.66
N GLY A 82 -2.30 2.96 10.45
CA GLY A 82 -1.35 2.08 9.76
C GLY A 82 -0.82 0.96 10.67
N ALA A 83 0.12 0.16 10.17
CA ALA A 83 0.74 -0.95 10.90
C ALA A 83 1.34 -0.57 12.27
N MET A 84 1.76 0.69 12.45
CA MET A 84 2.27 1.20 13.74
C MET A 84 1.15 1.56 14.76
N ASN A 85 -0.12 1.30 14.44
CA ASN A 85 -1.27 1.75 15.22
C ASN A 85 -1.29 3.27 15.44
N ARG A 86 -0.77 4.01 14.45
CA ARG A 86 -0.76 5.49 14.38
C ARG A 86 -1.44 5.93 13.09
N SER A 87 -2.07 7.10 13.11
CA SER A 87 -2.72 7.70 11.95
C SER A 87 -1.69 7.95 10.83
N VAL A 88 -1.98 7.46 9.62
CA VAL A 88 -1.19 7.78 8.43
C VAL A 88 -1.59 9.15 7.90
N THR A 89 -0.61 9.91 7.45
CA THR A 89 -0.77 11.26 6.93
C THR A 89 -0.66 11.25 5.41
N ALA A 90 -1.65 11.85 4.73
CA ALA A 90 -1.69 11.91 3.27
C ALA A 90 -0.40 12.53 2.71
N MET A 91 0.19 11.85 1.74
CA MET A 91 1.43 12.21 1.06
C MET A 91 2.63 12.43 2.00
N ARG A 92 2.59 11.83 3.20
CA ARG A 92 3.65 11.85 4.21
C ARG A 92 3.91 10.48 4.84
N SER A 93 3.02 9.52 4.64
CA SER A 93 3.20 8.13 5.08
C SER A 93 3.38 7.20 3.90
N ILE A 94 4.23 6.19 4.08
CA ILE A 94 4.44 5.11 3.12
C ILE A 94 4.28 3.75 3.77
N ALA A 95 3.82 2.77 2.98
CA ALA A 95 3.95 1.36 3.30
C ALA A 95 5.27 0.82 2.74
N VAL A 96 6.00 0.05 3.54
CA VAL A 96 7.30 -0.54 3.17
C VAL A 96 7.37 -2.02 3.54
N ASP A 97 8.44 -2.68 3.09
CA ASP A 97 8.82 -4.01 3.58
C ASP A 97 9.65 -3.89 4.89
N PRO A 98 9.11 -4.32 6.05
CA PRO A 98 9.79 -4.19 7.34
C PRO A 98 11.07 -5.02 7.47
N ALA A 99 11.29 -5.98 6.56
CA ALA A 99 12.55 -6.73 6.49
C ALA A 99 13.73 -5.84 6.06
N TYR A 100 13.47 -4.78 5.30
CA TYR A 100 14.49 -3.87 4.75
C TYR A 100 14.43 -2.48 5.38
N VAL A 101 13.23 -1.94 5.59
CA VAL A 101 13.03 -0.59 6.14
C VAL A 101 12.23 -0.69 7.42
N LYS A 102 12.84 -0.32 8.55
CA LYS A 102 12.16 -0.36 9.85
C LYS A 102 10.98 0.62 9.86
N LEU A 103 9.86 0.18 10.42
CA LEU A 103 8.72 1.05 10.67
C LEU A 103 9.14 2.20 11.61
N GLY A 104 8.66 3.40 11.32
CA GLY A 104 9.02 4.66 11.95
C GLY A 104 10.19 5.38 11.29
N ALA A 105 10.94 4.75 10.38
CA ALA A 105 12.07 5.38 9.72
C ALA A 105 11.62 6.55 8.82
N PRO A 106 12.31 7.70 8.87
CA PRO A 106 12.18 8.72 7.84
C PRO A 106 12.81 8.23 6.54
N VAL A 107 12.07 8.34 5.44
CA VAL A 107 12.51 7.91 4.11
C VAL A 107 12.31 9.05 3.13
N TRP A 108 13.38 9.43 2.45
CA TRP A 108 13.32 10.35 1.33
C TRP A 108 12.96 9.58 0.06
N ILE A 109 11.87 9.98 -0.57
CA ILE A 109 11.34 9.37 -1.79
C ILE A 109 11.59 10.30 -2.97
N GLU A 110 12.20 9.75 -4.01
CA GLU A 110 12.40 10.40 -5.30
C GLU A 110 11.71 9.61 -6.40
N LYS A 111 10.96 10.30 -7.24
CA LYS A 111 10.26 9.73 -8.37
C LYS A 111 10.16 10.78 -9.46
N ASP A 112 10.49 10.39 -10.69
CA ASP A 112 10.35 11.25 -11.85
C ASP A 112 9.03 10.97 -12.59
N GLY A 113 8.87 11.49 -13.80
CA GLY A 113 7.66 11.35 -14.62
C GLY A 113 6.73 12.57 -14.54
N LYS A 114 5.46 12.39 -14.96
CA LYS A 114 4.51 13.51 -15.17
C LYS A 114 4.24 14.35 -13.92
N LYS A 115 4.30 13.73 -12.74
CA LYS A 115 4.22 14.40 -11.44
C LYS A 115 5.46 13.99 -10.64
N PRO A 116 6.56 14.74 -10.76
CA PRO A 116 7.75 14.42 -9.98
C PRO A 116 7.49 14.56 -8.49
N LEU A 117 8.12 13.70 -7.70
CA LEU A 117 8.01 13.68 -6.24
C LEU A 117 9.41 13.65 -5.66
N ARG A 118 9.73 14.62 -4.80
CA ARG A 118 10.91 14.64 -3.93
C ARG A 118 10.41 14.99 -2.55
N ARG A 119 10.33 14.02 -1.65
CA ARG A 119 9.64 14.23 -0.38
C ARG A 119 10.13 13.32 0.73
N LEU A 120 10.32 13.91 1.91
CA LEU A 120 10.49 13.18 3.16
C LEU A 120 9.13 12.65 3.64
N MET A 121 9.09 11.34 3.87
CA MET A 121 7.94 10.59 4.35
C MET A 121 8.35 9.66 5.50
N ILE A 122 7.38 9.09 6.21
CA ILE A 122 7.61 8.16 7.32
C ILE A 122 7.08 6.77 6.93
N ALA A 123 7.89 5.74 7.16
CA ALA A 123 7.49 4.34 7.01
C ALA A 123 6.53 3.94 8.14
N GLN A 124 5.23 4.17 7.98
CA GLN A 124 4.23 3.95 9.04
C GLN A 124 3.34 2.74 8.81
N ASP A 125 3.44 2.12 7.64
CA ASP A 125 2.58 1.03 7.24
C ASP A 125 3.35 -0.11 6.56
N THR A 126 2.68 -1.24 6.36
CA THR A 126 3.21 -2.37 5.58
C THR A 126 2.10 -3.03 4.76
N GLY A 127 2.49 -3.78 3.74
CA GLY A 127 1.56 -4.51 2.89
C GLY A 127 2.15 -5.82 2.41
N SER A 128 1.30 -6.84 2.28
CA SER A 128 1.72 -8.17 1.79
C SER A 128 2.30 -8.12 0.36
N ALA A 129 1.83 -7.20 -0.47
CA ALA A 129 2.33 -6.96 -1.83
C ALA A 129 3.54 -6.00 -1.90
N ILE A 130 3.95 -5.40 -0.77
CA ILE A 130 5.07 -4.45 -0.70
C ILE A 130 6.30 -5.22 -0.21
N LYS A 131 7.13 -5.65 -1.17
CA LYS A 131 8.30 -6.51 -0.93
C LYS A 131 9.55 -5.92 -1.56
N GLY A 132 10.67 -6.02 -0.85
CA GLY A 132 11.99 -5.58 -1.30
C GLY A 132 12.43 -4.21 -0.78
N ALA A 133 13.73 -3.92 -0.92
CA ALA A 133 14.39 -2.75 -0.32
C ALA A 133 14.02 -1.40 -0.95
N GLN A 134 13.75 -1.37 -2.26
CA GLN A 134 13.44 -0.15 -3.03
C GLN A 134 11.96 -0.12 -3.45
N ARG A 135 11.07 -0.64 -2.59
CA ARG A 135 9.63 -0.67 -2.83
C ARG A 135 8.91 0.08 -1.71
N ALA A 136 8.13 1.08 -2.10
CA ALA A 136 7.19 1.78 -1.22
C ALA A 136 5.84 1.93 -1.91
N ASP A 137 4.79 2.05 -1.09
CA ASP A 137 3.47 2.50 -1.51
C ASP A 137 3.14 3.81 -0.80
N VAL A 138 2.75 4.84 -1.55
CA VAL A 138 2.50 6.18 -1.00
C VAL A 138 1.05 6.29 -0.58
N PHE A 139 0.79 6.68 0.67
CA PHE A 139 -0.57 6.95 1.10
C PHE A 139 -1.04 8.30 0.54
N PHE A 140 -1.91 8.30 -0.46
CA PHE A 140 -2.41 9.54 -1.11
C PHE A 140 -3.50 10.27 -0.31
N GLY A 141 -4.06 9.64 0.73
CA GLY A 141 -5.20 10.16 1.48
C GLY A 141 -6.44 9.28 1.35
N THR A 142 -7.60 9.82 1.70
CA THR A 142 -8.87 9.09 1.73
C THR A 142 -9.84 9.66 0.69
N GLY A 143 -10.65 8.78 0.09
CA GLY A 143 -11.67 9.14 -0.89
C GLY A 143 -11.30 8.79 -2.34
N ASP A 144 -12.28 8.93 -3.24
CA ASP A 144 -12.19 8.41 -4.61
C ASP A 144 -11.05 9.04 -5.41
N ARG A 145 -10.84 10.35 -5.26
CA ARG A 145 -9.75 11.08 -5.93
C ARG A 145 -8.37 10.55 -5.53
N ALA A 146 -8.17 10.31 -4.22
CA ALA A 146 -6.92 9.73 -3.72
C ALA A 146 -6.70 8.32 -4.27
N GLY A 147 -7.76 7.50 -4.36
CA GLY A 147 -7.70 6.18 -4.97
C GLY A 147 -7.35 6.21 -6.46
N GLN A 148 -7.91 7.16 -7.22
CA GLN A 148 -7.59 7.34 -8.64
C GLN A 148 -6.15 7.79 -8.87
N ASP A 149 -5.62 8.69 -8.05
CA ASP A 149 -4.23 9.12 -8.13
C ASP A 149 -3.28 7.99 -7.71
N ALA A 150 -3.60 7.24 -6.65
CA ALA A 150 -2.82 6.08 -6.21
C ALA A 150 -2.76 4.97 -7.27
N GLY A 151 -3.89 4.64 -7.90
CA GLY A 151 -3.97 3.58 -8.92
C GLY A 151 -3.16 3.87 -10.20
N LYS A 152 -2.76 5.12 -10.43
CA LYS A 152 -1.91 5.51 -11.57
C LYS A 152 -0.42 5.48 -11.23
N LEU A 153 -0.05 5.36 -9.95
CA LEU A 153 1.33 5.40 -9.51
C LEU A 153 2.01 4.05 -9.78
N ARG A 154 2.80 3.99 -10.86
CA ARG A 154 3.68 2.84 -11.15
C ARG A 154 4.96 3.33 -11.81
N ASP A 155 5.69 4.17 -11.07
CA ASP A 155 6.90 4.81 -11.59
C ASP A 155 8.15 4.27 -10.90
N PRO A 156 9.28 4.19 -11.62
CA PRO A 156 10.57 3.96 -10.98
C PRO A 156 10.95 5.15 -10.10
N GLY A 157 11.83 4.90 -9.13
CA GLY A 157 12.26 5.92 -8.19
C GLY A 157 13.41 5.44 -7.30
N ARG A 158 13.81 6.31 -6.38
CA ARG A 158 14.85 6.06 -5.40
C ARG A 158 14.30 6.27 -3.99
N MET A 159 14.68 5.38 -3.08
CA MET A 159 14.42 5.49 -1.65
C MET A 159 15.73 5.66 -0.89
N VAL A 160 15.83 6.71 -0.08
CA VAL A 160 16.95 6.94 0.85
C VAL A 160 16.41 6.89 2.27
N VAL A 161 16.82 5.87 3.03
CA VAL A 161 16.42 5.70 4.43
C VAL A 161 17.34 6.53 5.31
N LEU A 162 16.78 7.43 6.11
CA LEU A 162 17.53 8.20 7.09
C LEU A 162 17.61 7.41 8.39
N LEU A 163 18.84 7.19 8.86
CA LEU A 163 19.12 6.47 10.08
C LEU A 163 19.57 7.43 11.19
N PRO A 164 19.24 7.15 12.46
CA PRO A 164 19.89 7.81 13.58
C PRO A 164 21.40 7.65 13.46
N ILE A 165 22.15 8.72 13.76
CA ILE A 165 23.59 8.80 13.50
C ILE A 165 24.38 7.62 14.09
N GLN A 166 24.06 7.20 15.31
CA GLN A 166 24.70 6.04 15.96
C GLN A 166 24.48 4.73 15.19
N ARG A 167 23.29 4.53 14.61
CA ARG A 167 22.98 3.36 13.79
C ARG A 167 23.69 3.43 12.44
N ALA A 168 23.80 4.62 11.86
CA ALA A 168 24.53 4.82 10.61
C ALA A 168 26.00 4.47 10.78
N TYR A 169 26.66 4.95 11.85
CA TYR A 169 28.05 4.61 12.15
C TYR A 169 28.26 3.12 12.40
N ALA A 170 27.36 2.45 13.11
CA ALA A 170 27.45 1.02 13.35
C ALA A 170 27.29 0.14 12.08
N LEU A 171 26.81 0.71 10.98
CA LEU A 171 26.65 0.03 9.69
C LEU A 171 27.75 0.40 8.68
N LEU A 172 28.68 1.28 9.05
CA LEU A 172 29.81 1.59 8.19
C LEU A 172 30.68 0.32 8.02
N PRO A 173 31.14 0.03 6.79
CA PRO A 173 32.14 -1.00 6.60
C PRO A 173 33.44 -0.58 7.31
N GLU A 174 34.23 -1.55 7.78
CA GLU A 174 35.54 -1.28 8.43
C GLU A 174 36.46 -0.42 7.57
N SER A 175 36.31 -0.47 6.25
CA SER A 175 37.06 0.36 5.30
C SER A 175 36.68 1.85 5.28
N ALA A 176 35.62 2.25 5.99
CA ALA A 176 35.14 3.63 6.07
C ALA A 176 35.40 4.27 7.45
N LEU A 177 36.02 3.53 8.38
CA LEU A 177 36.53 4.02 9.67
C LEU A 177 38.00 4.42 9.53
#